data_AF-A0A382A1H5-F1
#
_entry.id   AF-A0A382A1H5-F1
#
_cell.length_a   1.000
_cell.length_b   1.000
_cell.length_c   1.000
_cell.angle_alpha   90.00
_cell.angle_beta   90.00
_cell.angle_gamma   90.00
#
_symmetry.space_group_name_H-M   'P 1'
#
loop_
_entity.id
_entity.type
_entity.pdbx_description
1 polymer ?
#
loop_
_entity_poly.entity_id
_entity_poly.type
_entity_poly.pdbx_seq_one_letter_code
_entity_poly.pdbx_strand_id
1 'polypeptide(L)'
;MRIIFFVLIFLFSNFNVLASGSGNDLPKHNWSFKGLTGTFDKSAVQRGFKVYREVCSGCHSMSLLYYRDLIDIGFSDEEVKAIAAEYTVIDGPNEEGEMFERPAKPSDRFVPPFSNEQEARISNNGSYPPDLSVITKAKKHGPDYIFNLLLGYTEPPVDFELGEGMYYNKWKEGHQISMAQPLDEDYVIMMMVLRILYLN
;
A
#
# COMPACT_ATOMS: atom_id res chain seq x y z
N MET A 1 0.01 -55.58 -47.75
CA MET A 1 -0.88 -54.63 -48.46
C MET A 1 -1.47 -53.69 -47.40
N ARG A 2 -1.07 -52.41 -47.44
CA ARG A 2 -1.65 -51.16 -46.87
C ARG A 2 -2.57 -51.28 -45.62
N ILE A 3 -2.13 -50.77 -44.45
CA ILE A 3 -2.31 -49.38 -43.95
C ILE A 3 -3.80 -49.04 -43.75
N ILE A 4 -4.18 -48.71 -42.50
CA ILE A 4 -4.90 -47.49 -42.08
C ILE A 4 -4.92 -47.46 -40.55
N PHE A 5 -4.09 -46.60 -39.95
CA PHE A 5 -4.18 -46.19 -38.54
C PHE A 5 -4.77 -44.78 -38.59
N PHE A 6 -6.00 -44.59 -38.13
CA PHE A 6 -6.63 -43.27 -38.03
C PHE A 6 -6.02 -42.52 -36.84
N VAL A 7 -5.08 -41.62 -37.09
CA VAL A 7 -4.61 -40.64 -36.10
C VAL A 7 -5.42 -39.37 -36.29
N LEU A 8 -6.34 -39.12 -35.36
CA LEU A 8 -7.11 -37.89 -35.27
C LEU A 8 -6.18 -36.79 -34.73
N ILE A 9 -5.62 -35.95 -35.61
CA ILE A 9 -4.82 -34.78 -35.22
C ILE A 9 -5.79 -33.69 -34.75
N PHE A 10 -5.89 -33.50 -33.43
CA PHE A 10 -6.56 -32.35 -32.84
C PHE A 10 -5.66 -31.12 -33.03
N LEU A 11 -5.97 -30.28 -34.03
CA LEU A 11 -5.38 -28.96 -34.21
C LEU A 11 -5.90 -28.03 -33.11
N PHE A 12 -5.21 -27.99 -31.97
CA PHE A 12 -5.36 -26.89 -31.02
C PHE A 12 -4.70 -25.65 -31.62
N SER A 13 -5.52 -24.76 -32.20
CA SER A 13 -5.11 -23.41 -32.54
C SER A 13 -4.65 -22.70 -31.26
N ASN A 14 -3.35 -22.47 -31.13
CA ASN A 14 -2.79 -21.61 -30.09
C ASN A 14 -3.28 -20.17 -30.34
N PHE A 15 -4.39 -19.81 -29.72
CA PHE A 15 -4.75 -18.41 -29.56
C PHE A 15 -3.75 -17.78 -28.60
N ASN A 16 -2.70 -17.18 -29.15
CA ASN A 16 -1.84 -16.27 -28.40
C ASN A 16 -2.66 -15.01 -28.11
N VAL A 17 -3.18 -14.91 -26.89
CA VAL A 17 -3.72 -13.65 -26.36
C VAL A 17 -2.51 -12.74 -26.11
N LEU A 18 -2.30 -11.76 -26.99
CA LEU A 18 -1.36 -10.67 -26.75
C LEU A 18 -1.96 -9.77 -25.66
N ALA A 19 -1.46 -9.91 -24.43
CA ALA A 19 -1.68 -8.92 -23.40
C ALA A 19 -0.93 -7.64 -23.78
N SER A 20 -1.63 -6.51 -23.93
CA SER A 20 -1.00 -5.20 -24.10
C SER A 20 -0.45 -4.71 -22.76
N GLY A 21 0.70 -5.24 -22.34
CA GLY A 21 1.51 -4.59 -21.31
C GLY A 21 2.21 -3.40 -21.96
N SER A 22 1.85 -2.17 -21.60
CA SER A 22 2.58 -0.98 -22.04
C SER A 22 4.05 -1.13 -21.63
N GLY A 23 4.92 -1.05 -22.62
CA GLY A 23 6.35 -1.25 -22.49
C GLY A 23 7.01 -0.17 -21.65
N ASN A 24 7.51 -0.58 -20.48
CA ASN A 24 8.80 -0.24 -19.90
C ASN A 24 8.94 -1.14 -18.66
N ASP A 25 9.99 -1.95 -18.60
CA ASP A 25 10.24 -2.75 -17.40
C ASP A 25 10.34 -1.81 -16.19
N LEU A 26 9.49 -2.04 -15.19
CA LEU A 26 9.47 -1.27 -13.96
C LEU A 26 10.87 -1.32 -13.31
N PRO A 27 11.49 -0.16 -12.99
CA PRO A 27 12.80 -0.12 -12.37
C PRO A 27 12.83 -0.93 -11.07
N LYS A 28 13.82 -1.82 -10.97
CA LYS A 28 14.02 -2.67 -9.79
C LYS A 28 15.04 -2.04 -8.86
N HIS A 29 14.80 -2.12 -7.56
CA HIS A 29 15.67 -1.56 -6.55
C HIS A 29 16.38 -2.66 -5.76
N ASN A 30 17.51 -2.30 -5.15
CA ASN A 30 18.27 -3.21 -4.30
C ASN A 30 17.88 -3.00 -2.82
N TRP A 31 16.87 -3.73 -2.37
CA TRP A 31 16.35 -3.65 -1.02
C TRP A 31 17.22 -4.43 -0.01
N SER A 32 17.35 -3.93 1.23
CA SER A 32 18.13 -4.63 2.28
C SER A 32 17.55 -6.00 2.65
N PHE A 33 16.24 -6.16 2.51
CA PHE A 33 15.50 -7.40 2.78
C PHE A 33 15.50 -8.38 1.60
N LYS A 34 16.24 -8.09 0.53
CA LYS A 34 16.33 -8.95 -0.64
C LYS A 34 17.27 -10.14 -0.39
N GLY A 35 16.91 -11.31 -0.92
CA GLY A 35 17.72 -12.52 -0.82
C GLY A 35 17.40 -13.35 0.43
N LEU A 36 17.98 -14.56 0.49
CA LEU A 36 17.64 -15.56 1.52
C LEU A 36 17.97 -15.12 2.96
N THR A 37 18.97 -14.27 3.13
CA THR A 37 19.42 -13.75 4.43
C THR A 37 19.17 -12.25 4.57
N GLY A 38 18.35 -11.66 3.68
CA GLY A 38 18.03 -10.24 3.71
C GLY A 38 17.21 -9.89 4.95
N THR A 39 17.47 -8.70 5.52
CA THR A 39 16.72 -8.20 6.68
C THR A 39 16.27 -6.76 6.45
N PHE A 40 15.22 -6.34 7.17
CA PHE A 40 14.81 -4.95 7.15
C PHE A 40 15.82 -4.08 7.91
N ASP A 41 16.16 -2.93 7.32
CA ASP A 41 16.82 -1.84 8.04
C ASP A 41 15.79 -1.20 8.99
N LYS A 42 15.90 -1.49 10.29
CA LYS A 42 14.97 -0.99 11.31
C LYS A 42 14.87 0.54 11.30
N SER A 43 16.00 1.24 11.15
CA SER A 43 16.00 2.70 11.11
C SER A 43 15.28 3.24 9.87
N ALA A 44 15.39 2.57 8.73
CA ALA A 44 14.61 2.90 7.55
C ALA A 44 13.11 2.67 7.76
N VAL A 45 12.72 1.56 8.41
CA VAL A 45 11.32 1.25 8.71
C VAL A 45 10.71 2.26 9.70
N GLN A 46 11.47 2.70 10.72
CA GLN A 46 11.05 3.76 11.64
C GLN A 46 10.86 5.10 10.94
N ARG A 47 11.74 5.49 10.01
CA ARG A 47 11.53 6.68 9.17
C ARG A 47 10.29 6.53 8.29
N GLY A 48 10.09 5.34 7.72
CA GLY A 48 8.86 5.01 7.00
C GLY A 48 7.60 5.18 7.82
N PHE A 49 7.64 4.86 9.13
CA PHE A 49 6.52 5.12 10.03
C PHE A 49 6.17 6.57 10.15
N LYS A 50 7.20 7.38 10.36
CA LYS A 50 7.04 8.80 10.53
C LYS A 50 6.33 9.38 9.31
N VAL A 51 6.72 8.98 8.10
CA VAL A 51 6.02 9.44 6.90
C VAL A 51 4.60 8.89 6.80
N TYR A 52 4.36 7.62 7.12
CA TYR A 52 2.99 7.11 7.15
C TYR A 52 2.11 7.97 8.07
N ARG A 53 2.59 8.27 9.28
CA ARG A 53 1.86 9.06 10.28
C ARG A 53 1.66 10.52 9.87
N GLU A 54 2.64 11.13 9.22
CA GLU A 54 2.62 12.56 8.89
C GLU A 54 1.96 12.86 7.53
N VAL A 55 1.94 11.89 6.62
CA VAL A 55 1.47 12.10 5.24
C VAL A 55 0.34 11.16 4.86
N CYS A 56 0.49 9.86 5.13
CA CYS A 56 -0.41 8.84 4.56
C CYS A 56 -1.67 8.60 5.41
N SER A 57 -1.56 8.68 6.74
CA SER A 57 -2.62 8.26 7.66
C SER A 57 -3.83 9.20 7.66
N GLY A 58 -3.74 10.35 6.98
CA GLY A 58 -4.90 11.22 6.73
C GLY A 58 -5.87 10.66 5.67
N CYS A 59 -5.42 9.76 4.79
CA CYS A 59 -6.27 9.19 3.74
C CYS A 59 -6.26 7.66 3.70
N HIS A 60 -5.16 7.03 4.09
CA HIS A 60 -4.99 5.58 4.03
C HIS A 60 -5.05 4.93 5.41
N SER A 61 -5.80 3.85 5.53
CA SER A 61 -5.79 3.00 6.72
C SER A 61 -4.65 1.98 6.69
N MET A 62 -4.30 1.45 7.87
CA MET A 62 -3.53 0.21 8.04
C MET A 62 -4.22 -0.68 9.07
N SER A 63 -5.44 -1.10 8.74
CA SER A 63 -6.39 -1.77 9.61
C SER A 63 -5.93 -3.11 10.17
N LEU A 64 -4.89 -3.75 9.62
CA LEU A 64 -4.37 -5.02 10.13
C LEU A 64 -3.22 -4.87 11.14
N LEU A 65 -2.83 -3.64 11.47
CA LEU A 65 -1.71 -3.34 12.35
C LEU A 65 -2.20 -2.80 13.69
N TYR A 66 -1.53 -3.24 14.75
CA TYR A 66 -1.71 -2.79 16.12
C TYR A 66 -0.56 -1.85 16.52
N TYR A 67 -0.80 -0.94 17.46
CA TYR A 67 0.27 -0.07 17.97
C TYR A 67 1.43 -0.87 18.56
N ARG A 68 1.17 -1.97 19.27
CA ARG A 68 2.21 -2.89 19.77
C ARG A 68 3.11 -3.48 18.68
N ASP A 69 2.68 -3.55 17.43
CA ASP A 69 3.51 -4.07 16.34
C ASP A 69 4.68 -3.11 16.02
N LEU A 70 4.65 -1.87 16.52
CA LEU A 70 5.77 -0.92 16.43
C LEU A 70 7.01 -1.38 17.23
N ILE A 71 6.85 -2.26 18.23
CA ILE A 71 7.97 -2.84 18.97
C ILE A 71 8.87 -3.64 18.02
N ASP A 72 8.28 -4.35 17.06
CA ASP A 72 9.01 -5.22 16.13
C ASP A 72 9.95 -4.44 15.21
N ILE A 73 9.65 -3.15 14.99
CA ILE A 73 10.48 -2.24 14.19
C ILE A 73 11.43 -1.37 15.02
N GLY A 74 11.50 -1.60 16.34
CA GLY A 74 12.51 -1.03 17.22
C GLY A 74 12.08 0.15 18.09
N PHE A 75 10.78 0.43 18.21
CA PHE A 75 10.28 1.35 19.24
C PHE A 75 10.23 0.65 20.61
N SER A 76 10.47 1.41 21.69
CA SER A 76 10.28 0.97 23.07
C SER A 76 8.80 0.92 23.46
N ASP A 77 8.46 0.14 24.50
CA ASP A 77 7.10 0.09 25.04
C ASP A 77 6.58 1.49 25.44
N GLU A 78 7.44 2.33 26.02
CA GLU A 78 7.11 3.70 26.40
C GLU A 78 6.81 4.58 25.18
N GLU A 79 7.61 4.50 24.12
CA GLU A 79 7.37 5.22 22.87
C GLU A 79 6.07 4.75 22.20
N VAL A 80 5.82 3.44 22.15
CA VAL A 80 4.60 2.87 21.56
C VAL A 80 3.36 3.32 22.35
N LYS A 81 3.44 3.34 23.68
CA LYS A 81 2.36 3.84 24.53
C LYS A 81 2.11 5.33 24.29
N ALA A 82 3.17 6.13 24.15
CA ALA A 82 3.06 7.56 23.84
C ALA A 82 2.42 7.78 22.46
N ILE A 83 2.89 7.09 21.42
CA ILE A 83 2.36 7.16 20.06
C ILE A 83 0.89 6.75 20.01
N ALA A 84 0.50 5.65 20.68
CA ALA A 84 -0.90 5.22 20.72
C ALA A 84 -1.79 6.27 21.39
N ALA A 85 -1.33 6.87 22.49
CA ALA A 85 -2.09 7.86 23.24
C ALA A 85 -2.33 9.19 22.49
N GLU A 86 -1.66 9.42 21.35
CA GLU A 86 -1.95 10.56 20.45
C GLU A 86 -3.31 10.42 19.75
N TYR A 87 -3.89 9.22 19.72
CA TYR A 87 -5.14 8.91 19.01
C TYR A 87 -6.27 8.61 19.98
N THR A 88 -7.50 8.92 19.56
CA THR A 88 -8.72 8.60 20.30
C THR A 88 -9.42 7.39 19.69
N VAL A 89 -9.93 6.51 20.54
CA VAL A 89 -10.78 5.38 20.16
C VAL A 89 -12.07 5.38 20.97
N ILE A 90 -13.14 4.89 20.37
CA ILE A 90 -14.41 4.61 21.05
C ILE A 90 -14.31 3.24 21.74
N ASP A 91 -14.64 3.17 23.02
CA ASP A 91 -14.69 1.95 23.84
C ASP A 91 -16.01 1.90 24.64
N GLY A 92 -16.26 0.79 25.30
CA GLY A 92 -17.45 0.57 26.13
C GLY A 92 -18.25 -0.66 25.72
N PRO A 93 -19.48 -0.80 26.27
CA PRO A 93 -20.16 0.17 27.14
C PRO A 93 -19.55 0.30 28.55
N ASN A 94 -19.78 1.43 29.22
CA ASN A 94 -19.51 1.64 30.65
C ASN A 94 -20.62 1.04 31.54
N GLU A 95 -20.58 1.31 32.86
CA GLU A 95 -21.56 0.77 33.82
C GLU A 95 -22.99 1.28 33.57
N GLU A 96 -23.13 2.45 32.94
CA GLU A 96 -24.39 3.06 32.52
C GLU A 96 -24.89 2.58 31.15
N GLY A 97 -24.12 1.74 30.44
CA GLY A 97 -24.48 1.24 29.10
C GLY A 97 -24.06 2.15 27.95
N GLU A 98 -23.24 3.18 28.21
CA GLU A 98 -22.84 4.21 27.25
C GLU A 98 -21.45 3.93 26.66
N MET A 99 -21.26 4.24 25.38
CA MET A 99 -19.94 4.23 24.74
C MET A 99 -19.19 5.51 25.11
N PHE A 100 -17.87 5.41 25.28
CA PHE A 100 -17.02 6.54 25.66
C PHE A 100 -15.75 6.60 24.83
N GLU A 101 -15.15 7.80 24.78
CA GLU A 101 -13.86 8.00 24.12
C GLU A 101 -12.71 7.84 25.12
N ARG A 102 -11.61 7.24 24.65
CA ARG A 102 -10.37 7.16 25.40
C ARG A 102 -9.15 7.27 24.49
N PRO A 103 -7.97 7.63 25.03
CA PRO A 103 -6.72 7.45 24.32
C PRO A 103 -6.53 5.99 23.89
N ALA A 104 -5.95 5.78 22.72
CA ALA A 104 -5.61 4.44 22.25
C ALA A 104 -4.48 3.85 23.12
N LYS A 105 -4.49 2.53 23.24
CA LYS A 105 -3.47 1.74 23.94
C LYS A 105 -2.71 0.86 22.95
N PRO A 106 -1.53 0.31 23.31
CA PRO A 106 -0.76 -0.55 22.41
C PRO A 106 -1.54 -1.72 21.79
N SER A 107 -2.58 -2.24 22.46
CA SER A 107 -3.41 -3.33 21.95
C SER A 107 -4.54 -2.92 21.02
N ASP A 108 -4.75 -1.62 20.79
CA ASP A 108 -5.67 -1.14 19.76
C ASP A 108 -5.01 -1.19 18.37
N ARG A 109 -5.85 -1.21 17.34
CA ARG A 109 -5.43 -1.08 15.94
C ARG A 109 -5.16 0.39 15.62
N PHE A 110 -4.40 0.64 14.56
CA PHE A 110 -4.28 1.98 14.01
C PHE A 110 -5.66 2.55 13.65
N VAL A 111 -5.92 3.76 14.14
CA VAL A 111 -7.18 4.46 13.90
C VAL A 111 -7.29 4.79 12.41
N PRO A 112 -8.38 4.37 11.72
CA PRO A 112 -8.57 4.70 10.31
C PRO A 112 -8.93 6.18 10.14
N PRO A 113 -8.57 6.81 9.01
CA PRO A 113 -8.89 8.22 8.73
C PRO A 113 -10.38 8.50 8.52
N PHE A 114 -11.14 7.47 8.16
CA PHE A 114 -12.57 7.57 7.87
C PHE A 114 -13.33 6.46 8.61
N SER A 115 -14.56 6.74 8.99
CA SER A 115 -15.44 5.79 9.68
C SER A 115 -15.93 4.66 8.77
N ASN A 116 -16.01 4.92 7.45
CA ASN A 116 -16.48 3.96 6.45
C ASN A 116 -16.00 4.32 5.04
N GLU A 117 -16.24 3.41 4.08
CA GLU A 117 -15.86 3.59 2.68
C GLU A 117 -16.60 4.76 2.01
N GLN A 118 -17.86 5.02 2.34
CA GLN A 118 -18.62 6.11 1.72
C GLN A 118 -18.02 7.47 2.09
N GLU A 119 -17.68 7.66 3.36
CA GLU A 119 -16.99 8.85 3.84
C GLU A 119 -15.63 9.02 3.14
N ALA A 120 -14.84 7.95 3.05
CA ALA A 120 -13.57 7.96 2.34
C ALA A 120 -13.73 8.41 0.88
N ARG A 121 -14.77 7.92 0.18
CA ARG A 121 -15.06 8.32 -1.21
C ARG A 121 -15.48 9.77 -1.33
N ILE A 122 -16.37 10.24 -0.46
CA ILE A 122 -16.83 11.64 -0.45
C ILE A 122 -15.64 12.59 -0.25
N SER A 123 -14.73 12.25 0.66
CA SER A 123 -13.53 13.04 0.96
C SER A 123 -12.45 13.00 -0.13
N ASN A 124 -12.55 12.07 -1.10
CA ASN A 124 -11.52 11.83 -2.12
C ASN A 124 -12.11 11.79 -3.55
N ASN A 125 -13.06 12.68 -3.86
CA ASN A 125 -13.64 12.84 -5.20
C ASN A 125 -14.19 11.52 -5.80
N GLY A 126 -14.83 10.71 -4.97
CA GLY A 126 -15.41 9.40 -5.35
C GLY A 126 -14.43 8.23 -5.30
N SER A 127 -13.12 8.50 -5.14
CA SER A 127 -12.08 7.48 -5.06
C SER A 127 -11.96 6.91 -3.65
N TYR A 128 -11.66 5.62 -3.55
CA TYR A 128 -11.44 4.97 -2.27
C TYR A 128 -9.95 4.68 -2.07
N PRO A 129 -9.26 5.37 -1.14
CA PRO A 129 -7.86 5.08 -0.83
C PRO A 129 -7.71 3.63 -0.33
N PRO A 130 -6.84 2.81 -0.92
CA PRO A 130 -6.65 1.42 -0.47
C PRO A 130 -5.99 1.35 0.91
N ASP A 131 -6.35 0.34 1.69
CA ASP A 131 -5.65 -0.02 2.92
C ASP A 131 -4.19 -0.43 2.62
N LEU A 132 -3.25 0.10 3.40
CA LEU A 132 -1.81 -0.08 3.16
C LEU A 132 -1.20 -1.27 3.90
N SER A 133 -1.96 -1.98 4.75
CA SER A 133 -1.42 -3.04 5.63
C SER A 133 -0.64 -4.13 4.87
N VAL A 134 -1.07 -4.42 3.63
CA VAL A 134 -0.49 -5.47 2.77
C VAL A 134 -0.27 -5.00 1.34
N ILE A 135 -0.21 -3.69 1.09
CA ILE A 135 -0.21 -3.13 -0.28
C ILE A 135 0.98 -3.61 -1.12
N THR A 136 2.15 -3.80 -0.50
CA THR A 136 3.36 -4.32 -1.16
C THR A 136 3.26 -5.80 -1.52
N LYS A 137 2.34 -6.55 -0.91
CA LYS A 137 2.00 -7.93 -1.33
C LYS A 137 0.86 -7.96 -2.34
N ALA A 138 -0.05 -6.98 -2.27
CA ALA A 138 -1.22 -6.90 -3.15
C ALA A 138 -0.88 -6.37 -4.56
N LYS A 139 0.16 -5.53 -4.70
CA LYS A 139 0.57 -4.99 -6.00
C LYS A 139 1.62 -5.86 -6.69
N LYS A 140 1.48 -6.00 -8.01
CA LYS A 140 2.53 -6.61 -8.86
C LYS A 140 3.83 -5.83 -8.66
N HIS A 141 4.96 -6.55 -8.68
CA HIS A 141 6.29 -6.01 -8.40
C HIS A 141 6.49 -5.43 -6.98
N GLY A 142 5.50 -5.54 -6.10
CA GLY A 142 5.56 -5.25 -4.68
C GLY A 142 6.20 -3.89 -4.32
N PRO A 143 7.27 -3.87 -3.50
CA PRO A 143 7.88 -2.62 -3.05
C PRO A 143 8.46 -1.78 -4.20
N ASP A 144 8.95 -2.43 -5.27
CA ASP A 144 9.42 -1.70 -6.46
C ASP A 144 8.29 -0.88 -7.08
N TYR A 145 7.08 -1.45 -7.17
CA TYR A 145 5.94 -0.73 -7.74
C TYR A 145 5.57 0.49 -6.90
N ILE A 146 5.51 0.35 -5.58
CA ILE A 146 5.10 1.49 -4.77
C ILE A 146 6.17 2.58 -4.74
N PHE A 147 7.46 2.21 -4.69
CA PHE A 147 8.56 3.18 -4.76
C PHE A 147 8.49 3.98 -6.07
N ASN A 148 8.38 3.29 -7.20
CA ASN A 148 8.25 3.94 -8.50
C ASN A 148 6.97 4.78 -8.57
N LEU A 149 5.83 4.28 -8.08
CA LEU A 149 4.57 5.02 -8.06
C LEU A 149 4.71 6.35 -7.31
N LEU A 150 5.29 6.34 -6.10
CA LEU A 150 5.43 7.53 -5.27
C LEU A 150 6.36 8.58 -5.91
N LEU A 151 7.39 8.15 -6.63
CA LEU A 151 8.33 9.03 -7.35
C LEU A 151 7.98 9.21 -8.83
N GLY A 152 6.80 8.73 -9.25
CA GLY A 152 6.40 8.63 -10.65
C GLY A 152 5.58 9.80 -11.16
N TYR A 153 5.33 10.80 -10.32
CA TYR A 153 4.58 11.99 -10.67
C TYR A 153 5.42 12.87 -11.58
N THR A 154 4.89 13.17 -12.76
CA THR A 154 5.51 14.04 -13.77
C THR A 154 4.40 14.80 -14.48
N GLU A 155 4.77 15.85 -15.23
CA GLU A 155 3.83 16.47 -16.17
C GLU A 155 3.35 15.44 -17.21
N PRO A 156 2.06 15.49 -17.61
CA PRO A 156 1.54 14.63 -18.66
C PRO A 156 2.20 14.96 -20.01
N PRO A 157 2.38 13.97 -20.91
CA PRO A 157 2.71 14.22 -22.30
C PRO A 157 1.69 15.17 -22.97
N VAL A 158 2.14 15.92 -23.97
CA VAL A 158 1.33 16.96 -24.64
C VAL A 158 0.02 16.40 -25.24
N ASP A 159 0.01 15.13 -25.62
CA ASP A 159 -1.10 14.41 -26.24
C ASP A 159 -1.91 13.55 -25.24
N PHE A 160 -1.65 13.68 -23.93
CA PHE A 160 -2.35 12.92 -22.91
C PHE A 160 -3.46 13.74 -22.24
N GLU A 161 -4.70 13.27 -22.37
CA GLU A 161 -5.86 13.88 -21.70
C GLU A 161 -6.07 13.28 -20.31
N LEU A 162 -5.93 14.11 -19.27
CA LEU A 162 -6.25 13.72 -17.90
C LEU A 162 -7.75 13.84 -17.62
N GLY A 163 -8.29 12.87 -16.89
CA GLY A 163 -9.62 13.00 -16.29
C GLY A 163 -9.65 14.15 -15.28
N GLU A 164 -10.84 14.71 -15.05
CA GLU A 164 -11.05 15.77 -14.06
C GLU A 164 -10.62 15.29 -12.65
N GLY A 165 -9.78 16.09 -11.97
CA GLY A 165 -9.26 15.75 -10.65
C GLY A 165 -8.21 14.63 -10.62
N MET A 166 -7.70 14.20 -11.77
CA MET A 166 -6.67 13.17 -11.88
C MET A 166 -5.28 13.78 -12.06
N TYR A 167 -4.27 13.05 -11.56
CA TYR A 167 -2.86 13.39 -11.70
C TYR A 167 -2.18 12.40 -12.63
N TYR A 168 -1.21 12.88 -13.41
CA TYR A 168 -0.40 12.01 -14.24
C TYR A 168 0.64 11.25 -13.40
N ASN A 169 0.76 9.95 -13.64
CA ASN A 169 1.78 9.14 -13.03
C ASN A 169 2.34 8.14 -14.03
N LYS A 170 3.66 8.18 -14.25
CA LYS A 170 4.34 7.36 -15.25
C LYS A 170 4.15 5.85 -15.05
N TRP A 171 4.02 5.38 -13.82
CA TRP A 171 4.02 3.95 -13.49
C TRP A 171 2.64 3.39 -13.17
N LYS A 172 1.65 4.26 -12.94
CA LYS A 172 0.27 3.84 -12.77
C LYS A 172 -0.28 3.30 -14.09
N GLU A 173 -0.96 2.17 -14.04
CA GLU A 173 -1.71 1.65 -15.18
C GLU A 173 -2.74 2.69 -15.67
N GLY A 174 -2.71 3.01 -16.97
CA GLY A 174 -3.51 4.08 -17.57
C GLY A 174 -2.96 5.49 -17.32
N HIS A 175 -1.79 5.61 -16.70
CA HIS A 175 -1.05 6.85 -16.44
C HIS A 175 -1.77 7.96 -15.67
N GLN A 176 -2.91 7.65 -15.04
CA GLN A 176 -3.69 8.60 -14.27
C GLN A 176 -4.08 8.02 -12.91
N ILE A 177 -3.99 8.85 -11.86
CA ILE A 177 -4.29 8.49 -10.48
C ILE A 177 -5.02 9.64 -9.76
N SER A 178 -5.98 9.33 -8.89
CA SER A 178 -6.74 10.34 -8.14
C SER A 178 -6.01 10.86 -6.89
N MET A 179 -4.86 10.26 -6.57
CA MET A 179 -4.02 10.65 -5.44
C MET A 179 -3.07 11.76 -5.91
N ALA A 180 -3.13 12.92 -5.26
CA ALA A 180 -2.13 13.98 -5.44
C ALA A 180 -0.74 13.45 -5.08
N GLN A 181 0.32 14.08 -5.60
CA GLN A 181 1.69 13.71 -5.24
C GLN A 181 1.87 13.85 -3.72
N PRO A 182 2.08 12.74 -2.99
CA PRO A 182 2.08 12.80 -1.53
C PRO A 182 3.43 13.25 -0.96
N LEU A 183 4.49 13.24 -1.77
CA LEU A 183 5.87 13.48 -1.36
C LEU A 183 6.52 14.53 -2.25
N ASP A 184 7.09 15.56 -1.62
CA ASP A 184 8.01 16.46 -2.28
C ASP A 184 9.38 15.77 -2.51
N GLU A 185 10.21 16.32 -3.41
CA GLU A 185 11.48 15.72 -3.86
C GLU A 185 12.46 15.32 -2.73
N ASP A 186 12.32 15.91 -1.54
CA ASP A 186 13.20 15.69 -0.38
C ASP A 186 12.82 14.46 0.48
N TYR A 187 11.66 13.83 0.26
CA TYR A 187 11.21 12.68 1.05
C TYR A 187 11.54 11.34 0.36
N VAL A 188 12.75 10.83 0.59
CA VAL A 188 13.13 9.46 0.16
C VAL A 188 12.49 8.44 1.11
N ILE A 189 11.54 7.63 0.63
CA ILE A 189 10.76 6.73 1.49
C ILE A 189 11.09 5.27 1.29
N MET A 190 11.45 4.62 2.41
CA MET A 190 11.26 3.20 2.62
C MET A 190 9.89 3.01 3.26
N MET A 191 8.97 2.33 2.58
CA MET A 191 7.66 2.05 3.16
C MET A 191 7.79 1.12 4.35
N MET A 192 7.00 1.44 5.37
CA MET A 192 6.62 0.50 6.41
C MET A 192 6.06 -0.78 5.81
N VAL A 193 6.73 -1.90 6.08
CA VAL A 193 6.13 -3.21 5.87
C VAL A 193 6.09 -3.99 7.17
N LEU A 194 5.34 -3.47 8.15
CA LEU A 194 5.21 -4.12 9.46
C LEU A 194 4.63 -5.53 9.38
N ARG A 195 3.82 -5.82 8.35
CA ARG A 195 3.20 -7.15 8.20
C ARG A 195 3.90 -8.09 7.22
N ILE A 196 5.14 -7.79 6.81
CA ILE A 196 6.04 -8.84 6.29
C ILE A 196 6.68 -9.64 7.44
N LEU A 197 6.66 -9.13 8.69
CA LEU A 197 7.29 -9.83 9.81
C LEU A 197 6.58 -11.13 10.24
N TYR A 198 5.31 -11.35 9.87
CA TYR A 198 4.53 -12.53 10.31
C TYR A 198 3.95 -13.38 9.17
N LEU A 199 4.37 -13.15 7.93
CA LEU A 199 3.87 -13.90 6.78
C LEU A 199 5.02 -14.28 5.84
N ASN A 200 6.06 -14.88 6.43
CA ASN A 200 6.87 -15.93 5.82
C ASN A 200 6.46 -17.25 6.47
#